data_AF-A0AAU2ECK4-F1
#
_entry.id   AF-A0AAU2ECK4-F1
#
_cell.length_a   1.000
_cell.length_b   1.000
_cell.length_c   1.000
_cell.angle_alpha   90.00
_cell.angle_beta   90.00
_cell.angle_gamma   90.00
#
_symmetry.space_group_name_H-M   'P 1'
#
loop_
_entity.id
_entity.type
_entity.pdbx_description
1 polymer ?
#
loop_
_entity_poly.entity_id
_entity_poly.type
_entity_poly.pdbx_seq_one_letter_code
_entity_poly.pdbx_strand_id
1 'polypeptide(L)'
;MLTLHRATVLVVDPAAPSIPDGAVLVDGGTVAALGPYAELAGGGARVREWDGLLTPGLLNPYGRWLLETAYHPDPREELGTEPLLTAVPEERRGGSARLGLQRLLAHGVTALAGPFTLPAVRTAVARSGLTALPGTGTPGGLDPLADAPLASVVHRPLTVGGRADLAVFAAASVAELERLGAGCCLATVLGGRLLYRRR
;
A
#
# COMPACT_ATOMS: atom_id res chain seq x y z
N MET A 1 -20.32 3.05 0.32
CA MET A 1 -20.10 4.35 0.99
C MET A 1 -19.27 5.18 0.07
N LEU A 2 -19.78 6.34 -0.33
CA LEU A 2 -19.10 7.26 -1.23
C LEU A 2 -18.06 8.09 -0.44
N THR A 3 -16.80 8.01 -0.83
CA THR A 3 -15.67 8.70 -0.17
C THR A 3 -14.83 9.43 -1.21
N LEU A 4 -14.50 10.68 -0.95
CA LEU A 4 -13.61 11.48 -1.81
C LEU A 4 -12.27 11.64 -1.11
N HIS A 5 -11.20 11.06 -1.67
CA HIS A 5 -9.84 11.23 -1.19
C HIS A 5 -9.19 12.38 -1.96
N ARG A 6 -8.97 13.51 -1.30
CA ARG A 6 -8.29 14.70 -1.85
C ARG A 6 -6.84 14.70 -1.39
N ALA A 7 -5.92 15.04 -2.28
CA ALA A 7 -4.51 15.21 -1.96
C ALA A 7 -3.92 16.42 -2.69
N THR A 8 -2.81 16.93 -2.20
CA THR A 8 -2.07 18.05 -2.81
C THR A 8 -1.69 17.72 -4.26
N VAL A 9 -1.30 16.46 -4.52
CA VAL A 9 -1.01 15.95 -5.86
C VAL A 9 -1.59 14.54 -6.00
N LEU A 10 -2.23 14.28 -7.14
CA LEU A 10 -2.71 12.96 -7.53
C LEU A 10 -1.89 12.41 -8.71
N VAL A 11 -1.35 11.21 -8.55
CA VAL A 11 -0.81 10.38 -9.62
C VAL A 11 -1.83 9.29 -9.91
N VAL A 12 -2.41 9.31 -11.11
CA VAL A 12 -3.33 8.26 -11.59
C VAL A 12 -2.54 7.11 -12.20
N ASP A 13 -1.50 7.46 -12.96
CA ASP A 13 -0.57 6.57 -13.63
C ASP A 13 0.81 7.24 -13.56
N PRO A 14 1.88 6.57 -13.07
CA PRO A 14 3.23 7.12 -13.09
C PRO A 14 3.74 7.50 -14.49
N ALA A 15 3.16 6.93 -15.56
CA ALA A 15 3.48 7.27 -16.95
C ALA A 15 2.72 8.51 -17.47
N ALA A 16 1.79 9.07 -16.69
CA ALA A 16 0.99 10.23 -17.06
C ALA A 16 1.31 11.45 -16.16
N PRO A 17 1.03 12.69 -16.62
CA PRO A 17 1.15 13.87 -15.78
C PRO A 17 0.32 13.77 -14.50
N SER A 18 0.89 14.22 -13.39
CA SER A 18 0.19 14.33 -12.12
C SER A 18 -0.84 15.47 -12.14
N ILE A 19 -1.89 15.34 -11.34
CA ILE A 19 -2.99 16.30 -11.20
C ILE A 19 -2.79 17.08 -9.89
N PRO A 20 -2.50 18.39 -9.93
CA PRO A 20 -2.48 19.24 -8.75
C PRO A 20 -3.87 19.36 -8.11
N ASP A 21 -3.92 19.42 -6.78
CA ASP A 21 -5.17 19.41 -6.00
C ASP A 21 -6.15 18.32 -6.48
N GLY A 22 -5.61 17.13 -6.74
CA GLY A 22 -6.36 16.03 -7.32
C GLY A 22 -7.12 15.21 -6.29
N ALA A 23 -8.16 14.52 -6.76
CA ALA A 23 -9.00 13.68 -5.93
C ALA A 23 -9.43 12.37 -6.62
N VAL A 24 -9.64 11.36 -5.78
CA VAL A 24 -10.19 10.05 -6.16
C VAL A 24 -11.53 9.87 -5.47
N LEU A 25 -12.61 9.82 -6.25
CA LEU A 25 -13.93 9.46 -5.75
C LEU A 25 -14.05 7.94 -5.75
N VAL A 26 -14.37 7.38 -4.58
CA VAL A 26 -14.51 5.95 -4.37
C VAL A 26 -15.95 5.65 -3.96
N ASP A 27 -16.61 4.77 -4.70
CA ASP A 27 -17.89 4.18 -4.29
C ASP A 27 -17.71 2.71 -3.93
N GLY A 28 -17.88 2.41 -2.65
CA GLY A 28 -17.70 1.06 -2.15
C GLY A 28 -16.25 0.61 -2.35
N GLY A 29 -16.03 -0.33 -3.27
CA GLY A 29 -14.70 -0.86 -3.59
C GLY A 29 -14.08 -0.36 -4.89
N THR A 30 -14.75 0.54 -5.60
CA THR A 30 -14.38 0.95 -6.96
C THR A 30 -14.16 2.45 -7.08
N VAL A 31 -13.26 2.84 -7.97
CA VAL A 31 -13.04 4.23 -8.35
C VAL A 31 -14.21 4.69 -9.22
N ALA A 32 -14.97 5.67 -8.74
CA ALA A 32 -16.10 6.24 -9.46
C ALA A 32 -15.69 7.42 -10.35
N ALA A 33 -14.70 8.22 -9.92
CA ALA A 33 -14.16 9.33 -10.68
C ALA A 33 -12.73 9.69 -10.23
N LEU A 34 -11.97 10.33 -11.12
CA LEU A 34 -10.60 10.79 -10.93
C LEU A 34 -10.49 12.17 -11.58
N GLY A 35 -9.79 13.12 -10.95
CA GLY A 35 -9.62 14.44 -11.53
C GLY A 35 -9.24 15.51 -10.51
N PRO A 36 -9.24 16.79 -10.91
CA PRO A 36 -9.13 17.91 -9.99
C PRO A 36 -10.24 17.88 -8.93
N TYR A 37 -9.92 18.22 -7.69
CA TYR A 37 -10.87 18.23 -6.57
C TYR A 37 -12.10 19.11 -6.87
N ALA A 38 -11.90 20.27 -7.49
CA ALA A 38 -12.97 21.21 -7.82
C ALA A 38 -14.05 20.61 -8.74
N GLU A 39 -13.71 19.64 -9.59
CA GLU A 39 -14.64 18.97 -10.50
C GLU A 39 -15.43 17.84 -9.80
N LEU A 40 -14.90 17.31 -8.68
CA LEU A 40 -15.49 16.17 -7.95
C LEU A 40 -16.16 16.58 -6.63
N ALA A 41 -15.97 17.82 -6.18
CA ALA A 41 -16.52 18.34 -4.94
C ALA A 41 -18.05 18.51 -4.99
N GLY A 42 -18.70 18.58 -3.81
CA GLY A 42 -20.13 18.92 -3.69
C GLY A 42 -21.12 17.76 -3.77
N GLY A 43 -20.70 16.55 -4.17
CA GLY A 43 -21.57 15.38 -4.35
C GLY A 43 -21.96 14.60 -3.08
N GLY A 44 -21.91 15.21 -1.88
CA GLY A 44 -22.28 14.55 -0.61
C GLY A 44 -21.35 13.40 -0.16
N ALA A 45 -20.24 13.17 -0.86
CA ALA A 45 -19.24 12.17 -0.49
C ALA A 45 -18.55 12.55 0.84
N ARG A 46 -18.18 11.54 1.64
CA ARG A 46 -17.32 11.78 2.80
C ARG A 46 -15.94 12.22 2.31
N VAL A 47 -15.55 13.46 2.60
CA VAL A 47 -14.25 13.98 2.19
C VAL A 47 -13.16 13.55 3.18
N ARG A 48 -12.03 13.11 2.64
CA ARG A 48 -10.78 12.84 3.35
C ARG A 48 -9.69 13.63 2.68
N GLU A 49 -9.17 14.61 3.40
CA GLU A 49 -8.08 15.45 2.93
C GLU A 49 -6.76 14.90 3.44
N TRP A 50 -5.77 14.91 2.56
CA TRP A 50 -4.41 14.50 2.86
C TRP A 50 -3.43 15.54 2.37
N ASP A 51 -2.47 15.88 3.22
CA ASP A 51 -1.36 16.74 2.85
C ASP A 51 -0.24 15.89 2.25
N GLY A 52 -0.23 15.73 0.93
CA GLY A 52 0.77 14.91 0.26
C GLY A 52 0.39 14.39 -1.13
N LEU A 53 1.07 13.32 -1.54
CA LEU A 53 0.96 12.67 -2.84
C LEU A 53 0.08 11.43 -2.74
N LEU A 54 -1.01 11.39 -3.51
CA LEU A 54 -1.85 10.20 -3.67
C LEU A 54 -1.42 9.44 -4.94
N THR A 55 -1.13 8.16 -4.81
CA THR A 55 -0.74 7.28 -5.92
C THR A 55 -1.62 6.03 -5.96
N PRO A 56 -1.59 5.24 -7.05
CA PRO A 56 -2.08 3.87 -6.98
C PRO A 56 -1.26 3.09 -5.94
N GLY A 57 -1.86 2.06 -5.35
CA GLY A 57 -1.19 1.26 -4.34
C GLY A 57 0.03 0.51 -4.88
N LEU A 58 1.01 0.27 -4.01
CA LEU A 58 2.29 -0.33 -4.39
C LEU A 58 2.23 -1.86 -4.41
N LEU A 59 3.10 -2.45 -5.23
CA LEU A 59 3.50 -3.86 -5.24
C LEU A 59 4.81 -3.99 -4.47
N ASN A 60 4.83 -4.81 -3.42
CA ASN A 60 6.10 -5.24 -2.84
C ASN A 60 6.56 -6.57 -3.48
N PRO A 61 7.67 -6.59 -4.24
CA PRO A 61 8.15 -7.77 -4.96
C PRO A 61 8.78 -8.83 -4.04
N TYR A 62 8.97 -8.51 -2.76
CA TYR A 62 9.63 -9.35 -1.76
C TYR A 62 8.64 -10.02 -0.80
N GLY A 63 7.33 -9.96 -1.09
CA GLY A 63 6.26 -10.43 -0.22
C GLY A 63 6.46 -11.85 0.34
N ARG A 64 6.77 -12.82 -0.52
CA ARG A 64 7.10 -14.20 -0.09
C ARG A 64 8.26 -14.23 0.88
N TRP A 65 9.37 -13.60 0.53
CA TRP A 65 10.57 -13.60 1.37
C TRP A 65 10.31 -12.96 2.74
N LEU A 66 9.65 -11.79 2.75
CA LEU A 66 9.31 -11.07 3.97
C LEU A 66 8.37 -11.84 4.90
N LEU A 67 7.42 -12.61 4.35
CA LEU A 67 6.39 -13.26 5.15
C LEU A 67 6.71 -14.72 5.50
N GLU A 68 7.59 -15.39 4.75
CA GLU A 68 7.97 -16.79 4.99
C GLU A 68 9.36 -16.95 5.62
N THR A 69 10.25 -15.97 5.47
CA THR A 69 11.66 -16.07 5.90
C THR A 69 12.01 -15.10 7.02
N ALA A 70 11.25 -14.01 7.21
CA ALA A 70 11.51 -13.03 8.26
C ALA A 70 10.51 -13.10 9.43
N TYR A 71 11.01 -12.90 10.64
CA TYR A 71 10.21 -12.72 11.84
C TYR A 71 9.81 -11.25 11.98
N HIS A 72 8.51 -11.00 12.15
CA HIS A 72 7.98 -9.69 12.47
C HIS A 72 7.60 -9.66 13.96
N PRO A 73 8.47 -9.11 14.83
CA PRO A 73 8.26 -9.16 16.28
C PRO A 73 6.98 -8.44 16.72
N ASP A 74 6.33 -9.00 17.74
CA ASP A 74 5.23 -8.30 18.43
C ASP A 74 5.82 -7.08 19.17
N PRO A 75 5.14 -5.92 19.15
CA PRO A 75 5.62 -4.73 19.87
C PRO A 75 5.92 -4.97 21.35
N ARG A 76 5.28 -5.96 22.00
CA ARG A 76 5.52 -6.34 23.40
C ARG A 76 6.85 -7.04 23.64
N GLU A 77 7.51 -7.52 22.59
CA GLU A 77 8.81 -8.19 22.69
C GLU A 77 9.98 -7.18 22.71
N GLU A 78 9.73 -5.88 22.46
CA GLU A 78 10.74 -4.82 22.49
C GLU A 78 11.93 -5.02 21.52
N LEU A 79 11.76 -5.86 20.49
CA LEU A 79 12.77 -6.16 19.47
C LEU A 79 12.79 -5.17 18.29
N GLY A 80 12.03 -4.07 18.37
CA GLY A 80 11.88 -3.10 17.30
C GLY A 80 10.84 -3.47 16.23
N THR A 81 10.77 -2.67 15.17
CA THR A 81 9.77 -2.81 14.09
C THR A 81 10.33 -3.41 12.80
N GLU A 82 11.64 -3.60 12.73
CA GLU A 82 12.27 -4.19 11.56
C GLU A 82 12.02 -5.71 11.49
N PRO A 83 11.94 -6.30 10.28
CA PRO A 83 11.92 -7.74 10.13
C PRO A 83 13.27 -8.35 10.55
N LEU A 84 13.24 -9.41 11.35
CA LEU A 84 14.44 -10.12 11.78
C LEU A 84 14.64 -11.38 10.93
N LEU A 85 15.85 -11.58 10.41
CA LEU A 85 16.20 -12.76 9.62
C LEU A 85 16.54 -13.94 10.53
N THR A 86 15.51 -14.48 11.17
CA THR A 86 15.61 -15.64 12.06
C THR A 86 14.50 -16.64 11.77
N ALA A 87 14.71 -17.89 12.16
CA ALA A 87 13.71 -18.93 12.03
C ALA A 87 12.45 -18.55 12.83
N VAL A 88 11.30 -18.59 12.17
CA VAL A 88 10.00 -18.34 12.81
C VAL A 88 9.41 -19.68 13.28
N PRO A 89 9.24 -19.89 14.60
CA PRO A 89 8.55 -21.07 15.12
C PRO A 89 7.16 -21.21 14.50
N GLU A 90 6.72 -22.45 14.25
CA GLU A 90 5.50 -22.71 13.47
C GLU A 90 4.26 -22.04 14.06
N GLU A 91 4.12 -22.11 15.38
CA GLU A 91 3.05 -21.49 16.16
C GLU A 91 3.05 -19.96 16.07
N ARG A 92 4.21 -19.34 15.79
CA ARG A 92 4.35 -17.88 15.64
C ARG A 92 4.17 -17.39 14.21
N ARG A 93 4.27 -18.25 13.20
CA ARG A 93 4.22 -17.86 11.77
C ARG A 93 2.97 -17.04 11.43
N GLY A 94 1.80 -17.44 11.93
CA GLY A 94 0.55 -16.72 11.67
C GLY A 94 0.48 -15.35 12.33
N GLY A 95 1.08 -15.17 13.51
CA GLY A 95 1.23 -13.87 14.17
C GLY A 95 2.20 -12.96 13.43
N SER A 96 3.40 -13.49 13.17
CA SER A 96 4.46 -12.82 12.40
C SER A 96 3.96 -12.34 11.04
N ALA A 97 3.32 -13.20 10.25
CA ALA A 97 2.81 -12.84 8.93
C ALA A 97 1.78 -11.69 8.99
N ARG A 98 0.88 -11.68 9.98
CA ARG A 98 -0.10 -10.60 10.13
C ARG A 98 0.57 -9.28 10.49
N LEU A 99 1.59 -9.29 11.35
CA LEU A 99 2.38 -8.10 11.67
C LEU A 99 3.16 -7.61 10.44
N GLY A 100 3.76 -8.52 9.66
CA GLY A 100 4.42 -8.18 8.39
C GLY A 100 3.45 -7.54 7.39
N LEU A 101 2.23 -8.05 7.26
CA LEU A 101 1.19 -7.44 6.41
C LEU A 101 0.79 -6.04 6.90
N GLN A 102 0.70 -5.81 8.21
CA GLN A 102 0.46 -4.47 8.76
C GLN A 102 1.60 -3.50 8.47
N ARG A 103 2.85 -3.96 8.54
CA ARG A 103 4.04 -3.17 8.18
C ARG A 103 4.09 -2.86 6.68
N LEU A 104 3.71 -3.80 5.82
CA LEU A 104 3.58 -3.58 4.38
C LEU A 104 2.49 -2.54 4.08
N LEU A 105 1.33 -2.59 4.75
CA LEU A 105 0.32 -1.55 4.65
C LEU A 105 0.87 -0.18 5.11
N ALA A 106 1.76 -0.14 6.10
CA ALA A 106 2.44 1.10 6.49
C ALA A 106 3.43 1.65 5.44
N HIS A 107 3.65 0.92 4.34
CA HIS A 107 4.46 1.33 3.18
C HIS A 107 3.61 1.51 1.91
N GLY A 108 2.30 1.71 2.01
CA GLY A 108 1.46 1.94 0.82
C GLY A 108 1.21 0.69 -0.03
N VAL A 109 1.56 -0.50 0.47
CA VAL A 109 1.47 -1.75 -0.28
C VAL A 109 0.02 -2.22 -0.37
N THR A 110 -0.44 -2.50 -1.59
CA THR A 110 -1.77 -3.07 -1.89
C THR A 110 -1.69 -4.41 -2.64
N ALA A 111 -0.52 -4.74 -3.17
CA ALA A 111 -0.20 -6.02 -3.79
C ALA A 111 1.17 -6.52 -3.36
N LEU A 112 1.37 -7.83 -3.41
CA LEU A 112 2.60 -8.47 -2.97
C LEU A 112 2.89 -9.72 -3.79
N ALA A 113 4.16 -9.95 -4.06
CA ALA A 113 4.62 -11.08 -4.84
C ALA A 113 4.70 -12.35 -3.97
N GLY A 114 3.99 -13.39 -4.39
CA GLY A 114 4.03 -14.76 -3.88
C GLY A 114 4.80 -15.69 -4.85
N PRO A 115 4.42 -16.99 -4.95
CA PRO A 115 3.37 -17.68 -4.20
C PRO A 115 3.77 -17.96 -2.74
N PHE A 116 2.78 -18.18 -1.87
CA PHE A 116 2.99 -18.51 -0.46
C PHE A 116 2.88 -20.03 -0.23
N THR A 117 3.93 -20.62 0.30
CA THR A 117 4.09 -22.05 0.55
C THR A 117 3.70 -22.46 1.98
N LEU A 118 3.78 -21.55 2.95
CA LEU A 118 3.41 -21.81 4.33
C LEU A 118 1.90 -21.63 4.54
N PRO A 119 1.17 -22.64 5.09
CA PRO A 119 -0.29 -22.55 5.29
C PRO A 119 -0.74 -21.35 6.13
N ALA A 120 -0.01 -21.05 7.21
CA ALA A 120 -0.29 -19.92 8.09
C ALA A 120 -0.17 -18.57 7.35
N VAL A 121 0.83 -18.45 6.47
CA VAL A 121 1.07 -17.24 5.67
C VAL A 121 0.01 -17.10 4.58
N ARG A 122 -0.32 -18.16 3.85
CA ARG A 122 -1.44 -18.17 2.88
C ARG A 122 -2.74 -17.67 3.51
N THR A 123 -3.06 -18.18 4.70
CA THR A 123 -4.27 -17.79 5.43
C THR A 123 -4.23 -16.31 5.81
N ALA A 124 -3.09 -15.80 6.29
CA ALA A 124 -2.93 -14.40 6.62
C ALA A 124 -3.09 -13.49 5.37
N VAL A 125 -2.45 -13.83 4.26
CA VAL A 125 -2.51 -13.09 3.00
C VAL A 125 -3.95 -13.07 2.46
N ALA A 126 -4.60 -14.24 2.36
CA ALA A 126 -5.98 -14.35 1.88
C ALA A 126 -6.98 -13.50 2.68
N ARG A 127 -6.74 -13.32 3.98
CA ARG A 127 -7.62 -12.52 4.88
C ARG A 127 -7.28 -11.04 4.92
N SER A 128 -6.14 -10.63 4.38
CA SER A 128 -5.70 -9.22 4.40
C SER A 128 -6.37 -8.34 3.36
N GLY A 129 -6.84 -8.94 2.26
CA GLY A 129 -7.36 -8.24 1.08
C GLY A 129 -6.30 -7.77 0.08
N LEU A 130 -5.01 -7.89 0.43
CA LEU A 130 -3.88 -7.63 -0.46
C LEU A 130 -3.92 -8.56 -1.68
N THR A 131 -3.57 -8.03 -2.84
CA THR A 131 -3.51 -8.83 -4.07
C THR A 131 -2.22 -9.63 -4.08
N ALA A 132 -2.31 -10.96 -4.15
CA ALA A 132 -1.15 -11.82 -4.34
C ALA A 132 -0.87 -12.02 -5.83
N LEU A 133 0.34 -11.68 -6.27
CA LEU A 133 0.80 -11.85 -7.65
C LEU A 133 1.91 -12.90 -7.74
N PRO A 134 2.17 -13.52 -8.91
CA PRO A 134 3.35 -14.33 -9.11
C PRO A 134 4.64 -13.54 -8.85
N GLY A 135 5.66 -14.19 -8.33
CA GLY A 135 6.96 -13.61 -8.00
C GLY A 135 8.07 -14.64 -7.96
N THR A 136 9.30 -14.14 -7.90
CA THR A 136 10.53 -14.95 -7.90
C THR A 136 10.98 -15.39 -6.51
N GLY A 137 10.43 -14.76 -5.46
CA GLY A 137 10.84 -15.01 -4.07
C GLY A 137 12.19 -14.40 -3.71
N THR A 138 12.64 -13.40 -4.47
CA THR A 138 13.89 -12.68 -4.20
C THR A 138 13.88 -12.02 -2.81
N PRO A 139 15.03 -11.99 -2.11
CA PRO A 139 15.20 -11.21 -0.89
C PRO A 139 15.01 -9.70 -1.12
N GLY A 140 14.50 -8.98 -0.11
CA GLY A 140 14.38 -7.52 -0.14
C GLY A 140 13.50 -6.93 0.97
N GLY A 141 13.45 -5.61 1.07
CA GLY A 141 12.90 -4.91 2.24
C GLY A 141 11.39 -4.64 2.23
N LEU A 142 10.90 -4.07 3.34
CA LEU A 142 9.52 -3.57 3.46
C LEU A 142 9.23 -2.42 2.47
N ASP A 143 10.25 -1.61 2.17
CA ASP A 143 10.15 -0.47 1.27
C ASP A 143 10.42 -0.90 -0.18
N PRO A 144 9.41 -0.96 -1.07
CA PRO A 144 9.62 -1.27 -2.47
C PRO A 144 10.33 -0.14 -3.23
N LEU A 145 10.30 1.10 -2.74
CA LEU A 145 10.93 2.26 -3.39
C LEU A 145 12.42 2.41 -3.06
N ALA A 146 12.97 1.60 -2.16
CA ALA A 146 14.37 1.70 -1.73
C ALA A 146 15.36 1.63 -2.91
N ASP A 147 15.08 0.77 -3.89
CA ASP A 147 15.96 0.50 -5.03
C ASP A 147 15.22 0.57 -6.39
N ALA A 148 14.02 1.16 -6.41
CA ALA A 148 13.15 1.12 -7.59
C ALA A 148 12.31 2.40 -7.73
N PRO A 149 12.14 2.92 -8.97
CA PRO A 149 11.27 4.06 -9.20
C PRO A 149 9.80 3.71 -8.99
N LEU A 150 8.95 4.70 -8.71
CA LEU A 150 7.52 4.52 -8.49
C LEU A 150 6.85 3.74 -9.64
N ALA A 151 7.26 4.03 -10.87
CA ALA A 151 6.70 3.40 -12.06
C ALA A 151 6.87 1.87 -12.10
N SER A 152 7.90 1.31 -11.48
CA SER A 152 8.12 -0.15 -11.47
C SER A 152 7.47 -0.86 -10.28
N VAL A 153 7.05 -0.11 -9.25
CA VAL A 153 6.45 -0.67 -8.03
C VAL A 153 4.98 -0.30 -7.85
N VAL A 154 4.39 0.47 -8.76
CA VAL A 154 2.92 0.59 -8.83
C VAL A 154 2.34 -0.73 -9.33
N HIS A 155 1.36 -1.28 -8.59
CA HIS A 155 0.70 -2.53 -9.00
C HIS A 155 -0.07 -2.35 -10.31
N ARG A 156 -0.89 -1.30 -10.38
CA ARG A 156 -1.66 -0.91 -11.57
C ARG A 156 -2.11 0.55 -11.46
N PRO A 157 -2.29 1.27 -12.57
CA PRO A 157 -2.90 2.60 -12.55
C PRO A 157 -4.31 2.62 -11.93
N LEU A 158 -4.71 3.79 -11.42
CA LEU A 158 -6.09 4.03 -11.05
C LEU A 158 -6.93 4.23 -12.31
N THR A 159 -8.07 3.55 -12.39
CA THR A 159 -8.99 3.63 -13.53
C THR A 159 -10.41 3.72 -13.03
N VAL A 160 -11.26 4.51 -13.70
CA VAL A 160 -12.69 4.56 -13.39
C VAL A 160 -13.32 3.18 -13.62
N GLY A 161 -14.12 2.71 -12.66
CA GLY A 161 -14.65 1.34 -12.59
C GLY A 161 -13.66 0.31 -12.03
N GLY A 162 -12.37 0.66 -11.92
CA GLY A 162 -11.34 -0.18 -11.34
C GLY A 162 -11.42 -0.28 -9.82
N ARG A 163 -10.77 -1.28 -9.24
CA ARG A 163 -10.70 -1.46 -7.79
C ARG A 163 -9.87 -0.35 -7.13
N ALA A 164 -10.44 0.27 -6.10
CA ALA A 164 -9.87 1.41 -5.36
C ALA A 164 -8.75 0.98 -4.39
N ASP A 165 -7.57 0.68 -4.97
CA ASP A 165 -6.33 0.44 -4.25
C ASP A 165 -5.41 1.65 -4.43
N LEU A 166 -5.25 2.44 -3.37
CA LEU A 166 -4.46 3.68 -3.41
C LEU A 166 -3.65 3.85 -2.14
N ALA A 167 -2.59 4.63 -2.25
CA ALA A 167 -1.73 5.00 -1.14
C ALA A 167 -1.52 6.52 -1.13
N VAL A 168 -1.27 7.05 0.06
CA VAL A 168 -0.97 8.46 0.27
C VAL A 168 0.36 8.58 0.99
N PHE A 169 1.21 9.47 0.54
CA PHE A 169 2.57 9.66 1.05
C PHE A 169 2.81 11.11 1.44
N ALA A 170 3.58 11.34 2.51
CA ALA A 170 4.04 12.65 2.93
C ALA A 170 5.17 13.15 2.01
N ALA A 171 4.82 13.45 0.76
CA ALA A 171 5.70 13.95 -0.28
C ALA A 171 4.93 14.92 -1.19
N ALA A 172 5.60 15.95 -1.71
CA ALA A 172 5.01 16.93 -2.62
C ALA A 172 5.10 16.52 -4.10
N SER A 173 5.90 15.51 -4.44
CA SER A 173 6.11 15.05 -5.81
C SER A 173 6.56 13.58 -5.87
N VAL A 174 6.50 12.98 -7.06
CA VAL A 174 7.03 11.62 -7.31
C VAL A 174 8.52 11.54 -7.00
N ALA A 175 9.31 12.50 -7.47
CA ALA A 175 10.75 12.53 -7.22
C ALA A 175 11.08 12.64 -5.72
N GLU A 176 10.26 13.38 -4.96
CA GLU A 176 10.42 13.43 -3.50
C GLU A 176 10.04 12.11 -2.83
N LEU A 177 8.95 11.46 -3.25
CA LEU A 177 8.56 10.15 -2.75
C LEU A 177 9.67 9.12 -3.01
N GLU A 178 10.22 9.06 -4.21
CA GLU A 178 11.31 8.13 -4.55
C GLU A 178 12.56 8.37 -3.71
N ARG A 179 12.86 9.63 -3.34
CA ARG A 179 13.98 9.97 -2.45
C ARG A 179 13.70 9.61 -0.98
N LEU A 180 12.46 9.79 -0.51
CA LEU A 180 12.07 9.54 0.88
C LEU A 180 11.81 8.05 1.16
N GLY A 181 11.43 7.29 0.14
CA GLY A 181 10.97 5.91 0.26
C GLY A 181 9.51 5.80 0.72
N ALA A 182 8.96 4.59 0.66
CA ALA A 182 7.56 4.32 0.98
C ALA A 182 7.23 4.42 2.48
N GLY A 183 8.24 4.48 3.35
CA GLY A 183 8.07 4.67 4.80
C GLY A 183 7.42 6.01 5.20
N CYS A 184 7.31 6.97 4.27
CA CYS A 184 6.57 8.21 4.47
C CYS A 184 5.05 8.08 4.26
N CYS A 185 4.52 6.85 4.10
CA CYS A 185 3.10 6.61 3.91
C CYS A 185 2.23 7.18 5.04
N LEU A 186 1.19 7.91 4.65
CA LEU A 186 0.15 8.48 5.50
C LEU A 186 -1.09 7.60 5.56
N ALA A 187 -1.44 6.95 4.45
CA ALA A 187 -2.63 6.11 4.36
C ALA A 187 -2.50 5.04 3.28
N THR A 188 -3.15 3.91 3.53
CA THR A 188 -3.34 2.87 2.51
C THR A 188 -4.79 2.44 2.48
N VAL A 189 -5.35 2.52 1.28
CA VAL A 189 -6.73 2.17 0.99
C VAL A 189 -6.73 0.96 0.09
N LEU A 190 -7.51 -0.05 0.48
CA LEU A 190 -7.60 -1.32 -0.21
C LEU A 190 -9.06 -1.65 -0.49
N GLY A 191 -9.42 -1.75 -1.77
CA GLY A 191 -10.82 -1.86 -2.20
C GLY A 191 -11.72 -0.85 -1.50
N GLY A 192 -11.29 0.43 -1.46
CA GLY A 192 -12.02 1.54 -0.85
C GLY A 192 -12.08 1.58 0.68
N ARG A 193 -11.49 0.60 1.37
CA ARG A 193 -11.38 0.57 2.82
C ARG A 193 -10.06 1.20 3.25
N LEU A 194 -10.07 2.09 4.24
CA LEU A 194 -8.84 2.65 4.83
C LEU A 194 -8.25 1.63 5.82
N LEU A 195 -7.18 0.92 5.43
CA LEU A 195 -6.57 -0.16 6.22
C LEU A 195 -5.37 0.30 7.04
N TYR A 196 -4.66 1.32 6.55
CA TYR A 196 -3.60 1.99 7.30
C TYR A 196 -3.84 3.48 7.30
N ARG A 197 -3.57 4.10 8.44
CA ARG A 197 -3.51 5.55 8.62
C ARG A 197 -2.43 5.86 9.64
N ARG A 198 -1.44 6.65 9.24
CA ARG A 198 -0.43 7.20 10.14
C ARG A 198 -1.12 8.13 11.15
N ARG A 199 -0.76 7.97 12.42
CA ARG A 199 -1.28 8.81 13.51
C ARG A 199 -0.60 10.17 13.53
#